data_AF-A0AAJ6MMM9-F1
#
_entry.id   AF-A0AAJ6MMM9-F1
#
_cell.length_a   1.000
_cell.length_b   1.000
_cell.length_c   1.000
_cell.angle_alpha   90.00
_cell.angle_beta   90.00
_cell.angle_gamma   90.00
#
_symmetry.space_group_name_H-M   'P 1'
#
loop_
_entity.id
_entity.type
_entity.pdbx_description
1 polymer ?
#
loop_
_entity_poly.entity_id
_entity_poly.type
_entity_poly.pdbx_seq_one_letter_code
_entity_poly.pdbx_strand_id
1 'polypeptide(L)'
;MVYENELWHSFLLRSQIMYNLSNCRNIISKHGELRYDAFPRLELIDMYKLHSLQDIYDILATRNGYILTSNIVSLSSGVYGYFNAVEDACRNNLHITNSYPLVNISKIHYCHKCIIEDIHSKGIGYLRHRWLFESKCAAHSTCLYEVCFDNYLDAVKGLSDLIISGINPHGYCSLVVDISNPFKTPVYLLPCARDKILKWISDNKNELVYFLFDLFKSKSHSSLLKVIEVRIMHSSYISAVFRILSEVNFCNFNSFITDLFEDVSYASVGLDDYSVNVDFLRLKAADCKFCRFNGKNFCSLFNVKLLR
;
A
#
# COMPACT_ATOMS: atom_id res chain seq x y z
N MET A 1 -3.82 -16.46 15.77
CA MET A 1 -4.15 -15.19 16.46
C MET A 1 -3.81 -14.07 15.49
N VAL A 2 -4.72 -13.11 15.33
CA VAL A 2 -4.54 -11.92 14.49
C VAL A 2 -4.04 -10.79 15.37
N TYR A 3 -2.99 -10.08 14.95
CA TYR A 3 -2.46 -8.98 15.73
C TYR A 3 -2.98 -7.62 15.26
N GLU A 4 -2.99 -6.66 16.18
CA GLU A 4 -3.43 -5.30 15.91
C GLU A 4 -2.67 -4.70 14.73
N ASN A 5 -3.41 -4.21 13.74
CA ASN A 5 -2.88 -3.55 12.53
C ASN A 5 -1.90 -4.45 11.74
N GLU A 6 -2.01 -5.77 11.84
CA GLU A 6 -1.17 -6.73 11.10
C GLU A 6 -1.43 -6.62 9.59
N LEU A 7 -0.35 -6.52 8.82
CA LEU A 7 -0.41 -6.53 7.36
C LEU A 7 -0.78 -7.94 6.87
N TRP A 8 -1.67 -8.05 5.87
CA TRP A 8 -2.06 -9.33 5.27
C TRP A 8 -0.88 -10.21 4.87
N HIS A 9 0.14 -9.64 4.21
CA HIS A 9 1.37 -10.35 3.87
C HIS A 9 2.10 -10.91 5.09
N SER A 10 2.14 -10.13 6.17
CA SER A 10 2.75 -10.56 7.42
C SER A 10 1.99 -11.70 8.05
N PHE A 11 0.65 -11.61 8.08
CA PHE A 11 -0.20 -12.65 8.63
C PHE A 11 -0.04 -13.97 7.86
N LEU A 12 -0.03 -13.92 6.52
CA LEU A 12 0.23 -15.08 5.67
C LEU A 12 1.64 -15.65 5.90
N LEU A 13 2.66 -14.78 5.93
CA LEU A 13 4.06 -15.20 6.03
C LEU A 13 4.32 -15.87 7.37
N ARG A 14 3.87 -15.25 8.45
CA ARG A 14 3.99 -15.77 9.81
C ARG A 14 3.28 -17.11 9.95
N SER A 15 2.08 -17.23 9.40
CA SER A 15 1.34 -18.49 9.38
C SER A 15 2.11 -19.58 8.64
N GLN A 16 2.70 -19.28 7.49
CA GLN A 16 3.54 -20.23 6.77
C GLN A 16 4.80 -20.63 7.52
N ILE A 17 5.47 -19.69 8.17
CA ILE A 17 6.64 -19.96 9.03
C ILE A 17 6.26 -20.90 10.18
N MET A 18 5.16 -20.61 10.89
CA MET A 18 4.71 -21.42 12.03
C MET A 18 4.36 -22.87 11.64
N TYR A 19 3.87 -23.08 10.42
CA TYR A 19 3.56 -24.41 9.87
C TYR A 19 4.68 -24.98 9.00
N ASN A 20 5.88 -24.39 9.04
CA ASN A 20 7.08 -24.85 8.36
C ASN A 20 6.92 -24.99 6.82
N LEU A 21 6.10 -24.12 6.21
CA LEU A 21 5.87 -24.06 4.77
C LEU A 21 6.90 -23.14 4.10
N SER A 22 7.84 -23.72 3.37
CA SER A 22 8.98 -23.01 2.76
C SER A 22 8.64 -22.20 1.50
N ASN A 23 7.52 -22.52 0.83
CA ASN A 23 7.13 -21.85 -0.42
C ASN A 23 6.23 -20.64 -0.14
N CYS A 24 6.81 -19.44 -0.22
CA CYS A 24 6.15 -18.16 -0.02
C CYS A 24 5.81 -17.43 -1.33
N ARG A 25 5.72 -18.13 -2.47
CA ARG A 25 5.43 -17.52 -3.80
C ARG A 25 4.04 -16.89 -3.92
N ASN A 26 3.14 -17.24 -3.02
CA ASN A 26 1.83 -16.63 -2.84
C ASN A 26 1.90 -15.30 -2.08
N ILE A 27 3.06 -14.94 -1.52
CA ILE A 27 3.27 -13.71 -0.74
C ILE A 27 4.36 -12.83 -1.36
N ILE A 28 5.44 -13.45 -1.86
CA ILE A 28 6.64 -12.76 -2.34
C ILE A 28 6.87 -13.06 -3.82
N SER A 29 7.11 -12.01 -4.59
CA SER A 29 7.34 -12.07 -6.04
C SER A 29 8.72 -12.66 -6.36
N LYS A 30 9.00 -12.92 -7.64
CA LYS A 30 10.35 -13.33 -8.06
C LYS A 30 11.43 -12.28 -7.83
N HIS A 31 11.02 -11.02 -7.73
CA HIS A 31 11.88 -9.86 -7.51
C HIS A 31 12.02 -9.49 -6.03
N GLY A 32 11.54 -10.33 -5.09
CA GLY A 32 11.66 -10.05 -3.66
C GLY A 32 10.64 -9.04 -3.11
N GLU A 33 9.67 -8.63 -3.92
CA GLU A 33 8.62 -7.68 -3.54
C GLU A 33 7.44 -8.40 -2.89
N LEU A 34 6.72 -7.75 -1.98
CA LEU A 34 5.45 -8.30 -1.49
C LEU A 34 4.40 -8.21 -2.62
N ARG A 35 3.80 -9.35 -2.93
CA ARG A 35 2.86 -9.50 -4.03
C ARG A 35 1.61 -8.70 -3.79
N TYR A 36 1.21 -7.91 -4.78
CA TYR A 36 -0.08 -7.23 -4.69
C TYR A 36 -1.25 -8.22 -4.56
N ASP A 37 -1.18 -9.35 -5.27
CA ASP A 37 -2.19 -10.40 -5.31
C ASP A 37 -1.95 -11.50 -4.27
N ALA A 38 -1.41 -11.18 -3.09
CA ALA A 38 -1.10 -12.20 -2.09
C ALA A 38 -2.35 -12.99 -1.66
N PHE A 39 -2.23 -14.31 -1.62
CA PHE A 39 -3.36 -15.23 -1.37
C PHE A 39 -2.98 -16.33 -0.37
N PRO A 40 -3.96 -16.92 0.35
CA PRO A 40 -3.67 -17.96 1.33
C PRO A 40 -3.30 -19.28 0.65
N ARG A 41 -2.38 -20.02 1.26
CA ARG A 41 -2.06 -21.40 0.90
C ARG A 41 -3.23 -22.33 1.22
N LEU A 42 -3.55 -23.25 0.32
CA LEU A 42 -4.61 -24.25 0.51
C LEU A 42 -4.46 -24.99 1.84
N GLU A 43 -3.22 -25.34 2.21
CA GLU A 43 -2.89 -26.07 3.43
C GLU A 43 -3.22 -25.31 4.72
N LEU A 44 -3.41 -23.99 4.63
CA LEU A 44 -3.68 -23.11 5.78
C LEU A 44 -5.10 -22.52 5.76
N ILE A 45 -5.91 -22.82 4.74
CA ILE A 45 -7.26 -22.24 4.61
C ILE A 45 -8.12 -22.53 5.84
N ASP A 46 -8.15 -23.79 6.28
CA ASP A 46 -8.97 -24.18 7.44
C ASP A 46 -8.50 -23.47 8.71
N MET A 47 -7.18 -23.27 8.86
CA MET A 47 -6.62 -22.50 9.97
C MET A 47 -7.11 -21.05 9.94
N TYR A 48 -7.10 -20.40 8.76
CA TYR A 48 -7.62 -19.03 8.64
C TYR A 48 -9.12 -18.95 8.94
N LYS A 49 -9.89 -19.97 8.59
CA LYS A 49 -11.34 -20.05 8.89
C LYS A 49 -11.64 -20.20 10.38
N LEU A 50 -10.67 -20.61 11.22
CA LEU A 50 -10.84 -20.68 12.69
C LEU A 50 -10.84 -19.29 13.36
N HIS A 51 -10.38 -18.25 12.68
CA HIS A 51 -10.41 -16.90 13.22
C HIS A 51 -11.80 -16.28 13.17
N SER A 52 -12.04 -15.31 14.06
CA SER A 52 -13.30 -14.58 14.03
C SER A 52 -13.44 -13.85 12.70
N LEU A 53 -14.68 -13.72 12.22
CA LEU A 53 -14.95 -13.04 10.98
C LEU A 53 -14.47 -11.58 11.01
N GLN A 54 -14.55 -10.93 12.17
CA GLN A 54 -14.07 -9.56 12.37
C GLN A 54 -12.54 -9.48 12.25
N ASP A 55 -11.79 -10.37 12.89
CA ASP A 55 -10.32 -10.34 12.82
C ASP A 55 -9.80 -10.51 11.38
N ILE A 56 -10.39 -11.45 10.64
CA ILE A 56 -10.03 -11.64 9.23
C ILE A 56 -10.51 -10.46 8.39
N TYR A 57 -11.70 -9.93 8.67
CA TYR A 57 -12.17 -8.71 8.01
C TYR A 57 -11.18 -7.58 8.24
N ASP A 58 -10.71 -7.34 9.46
CA ASP A 58 -9.80 -6.24 9.76
C ASP A 58 -8.46 -6.37 9.02
N ILE A 59 -7.85 -7.57 8.99
CA ILE A 59 -6.63 -7.78 8.21
C ILE A 59 -6.91 -7.57 6.71
N LEU A 60 -8.02 -8.09 6.19
CA LEU A 60 -8.39 -8.01 4.78
C LEU A 60 -9.00 -6.66 4.38
N ALA A 61 -9.42 -5.82 5.32
CA ALA A 61 -10.09 -4.53 5.07
C ALA A 61 -9.13 -3.36 5.28
N THR A 62 -7.96 -3.58 5.87
CA THR A 62 -6.87 -2.59 5.84
C THR A 62 -6.65 -2.18 4.39
N ARG A 63 -6.72 -0.88 4.08
CA ARG A 63 -6.85 -0.28 2.72
C ARG A 63 -5.79 -0.65 1.66
N ASN A 64 -4.86 -1.59 1.91
CA ASN A 64 -3.99 -2.24 0.90
C ASN A 64 -4.11 -3.77 0.87
N GLY A 65 -4.81 -4.39 1.82
CA GLY A 65 -5.49 -5.67 1.64
C GLY A 65 -6.66 -5.47 0.68
N TYR A 66 -6.41 -5.17 -0.59
CA TYR A 66 -7.45 -4.89 -1.58
C TYR A 66 -8.21 -6.15 -2.04
N ILE A 67 -8.33 -7.18 -1.18
CA ILE A 67 -9.19 -8.35 -1.43
C ILE A 67 -10.68 -7.94 -1.36
N LEU A 68 -11.01 -6.87 -0.63
CA LEU A 68 -12.39 -6.39 -0.48
C LEU A 68 -12.77 -5.20 -1.37
N THR A 69 -11.96 -4.83 -2.36
CA THR A 69 -12.40 -3.80 -3.29
C THR A 69 -13.25 -4.38 -4.41
N SER A 70 -14.56 -4.21 -4.18
CA SER A 70 -15.65 -4.08 -5.14
C SER A 70 -16.46 -5.30 -5.58
N ASN A 71 -16.01 -6.56 -5.44
CA ASN A 71 -16.85 -7.71 -5.84
C ASN A 71 -16.94 -8.88 -4.83
N ILE A 72 -16.12 -8.95 -3.78
CA ILE A 72 -16.24 -10.02 -2.76
C ILE A 72 -17.27 -9.67 -1.68
N VAL A 73 -17.52 -8.38 -1.42
CA VAL A 73 -18.62 -7.93 -0.56
C VAL A 73 -20.00 -8.31 -1.13
N SER A 74 -20.08 -8.61 -2.44
CA SER A 74 -21.28 -9.14 -3.10
C SER A 74 -21.36 -10.66 -3.16
N LEU A 75 -20.37 -11.41 -2.67
CA LEU A 75 -20.55 -12.84 -2.43
C LEU A 75 -21.43 -12.99 -1.20
N SER A 76 -22.50 -13.76 -1.32
CA SER A 76 -23.49 -14.04 -0.26
C SER A 76 -22.90 -14.62 1.04
N SER A 77 -21.59 -14.92 1.07
CA SER A 77 -20.84 -15.55 2.16
C SER A 77 -19.72 -14.66 2.76
N GLY A 78 -19.59 -13.40 2.34
CA GLY A 78 -18.63 -12.44 2.93
C GLY A 78 -17.16 -12.89 2.84
N VAL A 79 -16.38 -12.64 3.89
CA VAL A 79 -14.95 -13.00 4.01
C VAL A 79 -14.69 -14.50 3.80
N TYR A 80 -15.62 -15.36 4.22
CA TYR A 80 -15.49 -16.81 3.98
C TYR A 80 -15.66 -17.18 2.50
N GLY A 81 -16.41 -16.38 1.74
CA GLY A 81 -16.51 -16.50 0.28
C GLY A 81 -15.16 -16.34 -0.42
N TYR A 82 -14.27 -15.49 0.12
CA TYR A 82 -12.90 -15.37 -0.38
C TYR A 82 -12.12 -16.68 -0.22
N PHE A 83 -12.12 -17.27 0.98
CA PHE A 83 -11.41 -18.53 1.22
C PHE A 83 -11.98 -19.69 0.41
N ASN A 84 -13.31 -19.78 0.29
CA ASN A 84 -13.96 -20.81 -0.52
C ASN A 84 -13.61 -20.66 -2.01
N ALA A 85 -13.52 -19.41 -2.52
CA ALA A 85 -13.08 -19.16 -3.89
C ALA A 85 -11.61 -19.52 -4.13
N VAL A 86 -10.73 -19.24 -3.16
CA VAL A 86 -9.31 -19.65 -3.24
C VAL A 86 -9.20 -21.18 -3.19
N GLU A 87 -9.95 -21.84 -2.31
CA GLU A 87 -9.99 -23.28 -2.17
C GLU A 87 -10.46 -23.97 -3.46
N ASP A 88 -11.55 -23.46 -4.06
CA ASP A 88 -12.07 -23.93 -5.34
C ASP A 88 -11.06 -23.71 -6.47
N ALA A 89 -10.45 -22.53 -6.56
CA ALA A 89 -9.43 -22.23 -7.55
C ALA A 89 -8.21 -23.16 -7.42
N CYS A 90 -7.71 -23.39 -6.21
CA CYS A 90 -6.59 -24.29 -5.96
C CYS A 90 -6.93 -25.74 -6.32
N ARG A 91 -8.13 -26.24 -5.95
CA ARG A 91 -8.56 -27.61 -6.28
C ARG A 91 -8.71 -27.85 -7.78
N ASN A 92 -9.12 -26.82 -8.52
CA ASN A 92 -9.29 -26.88 -9.96
C ASN A 92 -8.03 -26.44 -10.76
N ASN A 93 -6.88 -26.28 -10.09
CA ASN A 93 -5.62 -25.80 -10.70
C ASN A 93 -5.78 -24.48 -11.47
N LEU A 94 -6.70 -23.62 -11.04
CA LEU A 94 -6.92 -22.32 -11.65
C LEU A 94 -5.83 -21.35 -11.18
N HIS A 95 -5.31 -20.57 -12.13
CA HIS A 95 -4.40 -19.49 -11.80
C HIS A 95 -5.18 -18.33 -11.16
N ILE A 96 -5.00 -18.18 -9.85
CA ILE A 96 -5.49 -17.01 -9.12
C ILE A 96 -4.68 -15.81 -9.61
N THR A 97 -5.36 -14.91 -10.31
CA THR A 97 -4.81 -13.64 -10.78
C THR A 97 -5.78 -12.54 -10.44
N ASN A 98 -5.28 -11.45 -9.89
CA ASN A 98 -6.14 -10.31 -9.56
C ASN A 98 -6.41 -9.50 -10.84
N SER A 99 -7.65 -9.10 -11.06
CA SER A 99 -8.10 -8.49 -12.33
C SER A 99 -7.64 -7.03 -12.52
N TYR A 100 -7.09 -6.41 -11.47
CA TYR A 100 -6.52 -5.06 -11.54
C TYR A 100 -5.00 -5.08 -11.67
N PRO A 101 -4.41 -4.38 -12.65
CA PRO A 101 -2.96 -4.24 -12.75
C PRO A 101 -2.49 -3.29 -11.66
N LEU A 102 -2.01 -3.83 -10.55
CA LEU A 102 -1.42 -3.07 -9.45
C LEU A 102 -0.03 -3.63 -9.13
N VAL A 103 0.84 -2.71 -8.73
CA VAL A 103 2.28 -2.95 -8.59
C VAL A 103 2.55 -3.60 -7.23
N ASN A 104 3.48 -4.55 -7.19
CA ASN A 104 3.93 -5.16 -5.95
C ASN A 104 4.54 -4.10 -5.00
N ILE A 105 4.56 -4.39 -3.71
CA ILE A 105 5.16 -3.52 -2.70
C ILE A 105 6.65 -3.88 -2.64
N SER A 106 7.48 -3.06 -3.30
CA SER A 106 8.94 -3.25 -3.34
C SER A 106 9.64 -2.70 -2.09
N LYS A 107 9.09 -1.64 -1.50
CA LYS A 107 9.62 -1.00 -0.29
C LYS A 107 8.87 -1.47 0.94
N ILE A 108 9.56 -2.20 1.82
CA ILE A 108 8.97 -2.74 3.04
C ILE A 108 9.47 -1.90 4.21
N HIS A 109 8.54 -1.28 4.93
CA HIS A 109 8.86 -0.48 6.10
C HIS A 109 8.55 -1.22 7.40
N TYR A 110 9.38 -1.02 8.41
CA TYR A 110 9.16 -1.63 9.72
C TYR A 110 9.82 -0.83 10.87
N CYS A 111 9.27 -0.96 12.07
CA CYS A 111 9.95 -0.48 13.28
C CYS A 111 10.67 -1.66 13.95
N HIS A 112 12.00 -1.63 14.00
CA HIS A 112 12.79 -2.69 14.62
C HIS A 112 12.45 -2.88 16.10
N LYS A 113 12.24 -1.78 16.86
CA LYS A 113 11.83 -1.85 18.27
C LYS A 113 10.49 -2.55 18.45
N CYS A 114 9.48 -2.21 17.65
CA CYS A 114 8.20 -2.93 17.69
C CYS A 114 8.38 -4.42 17.42
N ILE A 115 9.19 -4.79 16.42
CA ILE A 115 9.43 -6.20 16.10
C ILE A 115 10.06 -6.93 17.29
N ILE A 116 11.07 -6.35 17.95
CA ILE A 116 11.70 -6.93 19.13
C ILE A 116 10.72 -7.06 20.30
N GLU A 117 9.92 -6.04 20.57
CA GLU A 117 8.87 -6.06 21.60
C GLU A 117 7.79 -7.10 21.31
N ASP A 118 7.39 -7.26 20.05
CA ASP A 118 6.44 -8.28 19.62
C ASP A 118 7.04 -9.68 19.79
N ILE A 119 8.30 -9.90 19.42
CA ILE A 119 8.98 -11.18 19.65
C ILE A 119 9.02 -11.51 21.15
N HIS A 120 9.37 -10.55 22.01
CA HIS A 120 9.42 -10.76 23.46
C HIS A 120 8.03 -11.05 24.07
N SER A 121 6.99 -10.35 23.63
CA SER A 121 5.65 -10.44 24.23
C SER A 121 4.76 -11.52 23.62
N LYS A 122 4.92 -11.81 22.32
CA LYS A 122 4.05 -12.69 21.53
C LYS A 122 4.80 -13.91 20.98
N GLY A 123 6.12 -13.98 21.16
CA GLY A 123 6.98 -15.03 20.63
C GLY A 123 7.33 -14.86 19.15
N ILE A 124 6.78 -13.85 18.47
CA ILE A 124 6.97 -13.61 17.04
C ILE A 124 6.65 -12.16 16.66
N GLY A 125 7.43 -11.61 15.74
CA GLY A 125 7.23 -10.27 15.18
C GLY A 125 6.15 -10.27 14.09
N TYR A 126 5.71 -9.08 13.68
CA TYR A 126 4.86 -8.92 12.51
C TYR A 126 4.95 -7.50 11.93
N LEU A 127 4.75 -7.40 10.62
CA LEU A 127 4.68 -6.12 9.92
C LEU A 127 3.28 -5.52 10.10
N ARG A 128 3.25 -4.22 10.35
CA ARG A 128 2.00 -3.47 10.51
C ARG A 128 1.60 -2.81 9.19
N HIS A 129 0.31 -2.77 8.90
CA HIS A 129 -0.23 -2.17 7.67
C HIS A 129 0.07 -0.67 7.58
N ARG A 130 -0.06 0.07 8.69
CA ARG A 130 0.25 1.52 8.73
C ARG A 130 1.67 1.86 8.26
N TRP A 131 2.65 0.98 8.48
CA TRP A 131 4.03 1.22 8.08
C TRP A 131 4.20 1.37 6.56
N LEU A 132 3.27 0.85 5.74
CA LEU A 132 3.27 1.08 4.31
C LEU A 132 3.13 2.56 3.92
N PHE A 133 2.60 3.38 4.80
CA PHE A 133 2.27 4.78 4.52
C PHE A 133 2.97 5.76 5.48
N GLU A 134 3.41 5.27 6.63
CA GLU A 134 4.08 6.07 7.63
C GLU A 134 5.59 6.08 7.42
N SER A 135 6.23 7.11 7.98
CA SER A 135 7.68 7.25 8.00
C SER A 135 8.27 7.15 9.41
N LYS A 136 7.41 7.20 10.42
CA LYS A 136 7.76 7.09 11.83
C LYS A 136 6.87 6.06 12.48
N CYS A 137 7.41 5.36 13.47
CA CYS A 137 6.66 4.48 14.32
C CYS A 137 5.75 5.30 15.26
N ALA A 138 4.46 5.02 15.28
CA ALA A 138 3.53 5.65 16.22
C ALA A 138 3.85 5.33 17.70
N ALA A 139 4.34 4.12 17.98
CA ALA A 139 4.65 3.69 19.35
C ALA A 139 5.96 4.29 19.88
N HIS A 140 6.99 4.40 19.04
CA HIS A 140 8.34 4.79 19.46
C HIS A 140 8.76 6.18 19.02
N SER A 141 7.96 6.85 18.18
CA SER A 141 8.27 8.15 17.55
C SER A 141 9.59 8.18 16.76
N THR A 142 10.21 7.02 16.48
CA THR A 142 11.44 6.89 15.69
C THR A 142 11.13 6.68 14.21
N CYS A 143 12.07 7.00 13.32
CA CYS A 143 11.95 6.64 11.91
C CYS A 143 11.78 5.13 11.74
N LEU A 144 10.97 4.73 10.75
CA LEU A 144 10.90 3.35 10.31
C LEU A 144 12.19 2.99 9.56
N TYR A 145 12.51 1.71 9.51
CA TYR A 145 13.50 1.18 8.58
C TYR A 145 12.81 0.86 7.25
N GLU A 146 13.50 1.09 6.14
CA GLU A 146 13.10 0.65 4.79
C GLU A 146 14.05 -0.49 4.35
N VAL A 147 13.49 -1.50 3.69
CA VAL A 147 14.26 -2.52 2.98
C VAL A 147 13.64 -2.78 1.61
N CYS A 148 14.50 -2.94 0.62
CA CYS A 148 14.19 -3.47 -0.70
C CYS A 148 14.98 -4.76 -0.90
N PHE A 149 14.36 -5.76 -1.53
CA PHE A 149 15.04 -7.01 -1.89
C PHE A 149 15.16 -7.10 -3.40
N ASP A 150 16.25 -7.69 -3.88
CA ASP A 150 16.49 -7.88 -5.32
C ASP A 150 15.91 -9.21 -5.83
N ASN A 151 15.69 -10.17 -4.93
CA ASN A 151 15.22 -11.50 -5.29
C ASN A 151 14.40 -12.17 -4.19
N TYR A 152 13.70 -13.22 -4.60
CA TYR A 152 12.82 -14.01 -3.74
C TYR A 152 13.51 -14.66 -2.52
N LEU A 153 14.71 -15.22 -2.70
CA LEU A 153 15.37 -15.99 -1.62
C LEU A 153 15.79 -15.04 -0.49
N ASP A 154 16.36 -13.90 -0.85
CA ASP A 154 16.78 -12.89 0.12
C ASP A 154 15.58 -12.27 0.84
N ALA A 155 14.48 -12.04 0.13
CA ALA A 155 13.24 -11.56 0.73
C ALA A 155 12.66 -12.56 1.73
N VAL A 156 12.55 -13.84 1.37
CA VAL A 156 12.05 -14.89 2.27
C VAL A 156 12.93 -14.99 3.51
N LYS A 157 14.25 -15.09 3.33
CA LYS A 157 15.19 -15.20 4.43
C LYS A 157 15.17 -13.95 5.32
N GLY A 158 15.33 -12.78 4.73
CA GLY A 158 15.39 -11.51 5.45
C GLY A 158 14.11 -11.22 6.25
N LEU A 159 12.94 -11.43 5.65
CA LEU A 159 11.67 -11.22 6.37
C LEU A 159 11.43 -12.29 7.44
N SER A 160 11.82 -13.55 7.20
CA SER A 160 11.71 -14.61 8.21
C SER A 160 12.65 -14.35 9.38
N ASP A 161 13.92 -14.02 9.13
CA ASP A 161 14.91 -13.72 10.17
C ASP A 161 14.49 -12.50 11.00
N LEU A 162 13.91 -11.48 10.36
CA LEU A 162 13.35 -10.31 11.03
C LEU A 162 12.18 -10.68 11.94
N ILE A 163 11.22 -11.45 11.46
CA ILE A 163 9.99 -11.78 12.20
C ILE A 163 10.25 -12.79 13.32
N ILE A 164 11.15 -13.75 13.10
CA ILE A 164 11.44 -14.83 14.06
C ILE A 164 12.46 -14.36 15.10
N SER A 165 13.53 -13.71 14.67
CA SER A 165 14.71 -13.45 15.50
C SER A 165 15.01 -11.97 15.68
N GLY A 166 14.26 -11.06 15.03
CA GLY A 166 14.50 -9.63 15.11
C GLY A 166 15.79 -9.19 14.41
N ILE A 167 16.36 -10.04 13.55
CA ILE A 167 17.58 -9.72 12.81
C ILE A 167 17.20 -8.82 11.63
N ASN A 168 17.83 -7.65 11.53
CA ASN A 168 17.57 -6.75 10.40
C ASN A 168 17.96 -7.41 9.08
N PRO A 169 17.11 -7.34 8.04
CA PRO A 169 17.44 -7.84 6.71
C PRO A 169 18.65 -7.10 6.13
N HIS A 170 19.44 -7.77 5.29
CA HIS A 170 20.53 -7.11 4.58
C HIS A 170 20.01 -5.96 3.68
N GLY A 171 20.75 -4.85 3.63
CA GLY A 171 20.36 -3.68 2.82
C GLY A 171 19.31 -2.76 3.46
N TYR A 172 18.92 -3.00 4.71
CA TYR A 172 18.04 -2.09 5.44
C TYR A 172 18.70 -0.72 5.65
N CYS A 173 17.90 0.34 5.57
CA CYS A 173 18.31 1.69 5.92
C CYS A 173 17.27 2.34 6.84
N SER A 174 17.71 3.20 7.76
CA SER A 174 16.77 4.05 8.48
C SER A 174 16.16 5.01 7.49
N LEU A 175 14.84 5.12 7.48
CA LEU A 175 14.10 6.10 6.71
C LEU A 175 14.36 7.48 7.32
N VAL A 176 15.52 8.07 7.03
CA VAL A 176 15.81 9.46 7.35
C VAL A 176 14.98 10.27 6.39
N VAL A 177 13.75 10.56 6.79
CA VAL A 177 13.01 11.56 6.06
C VAL A 177 13.53 12.89 6.51
N ASP A 178 14.22 13.53 5.57
CA ASP A 178 14.61 14.92 5.65
C ASP A 178 13.39 15.73 6.10
N ILE A 179 13.51 16.35 7.27
CA ILE A 179 12.44 17.14 7.92
C ILE A 179 12.11 18.37 7.05
N SER A 180 12.91 18.65 6.02
CA SER A 180 12.68 19.70 5.03
C SER A 180 11.78 19.31 3.85
N ASN A 181 11.37 18.04 3.70
CA ASN A 181 10.53 17.61 2.57
C ASN A 181 9.06 17.31 3.03
N PRO A 182 8.07 18.15 2.68
CA PRO A 182 6.74 18.14 3.27
C PRO A 182 5.78 17.02 2.81
N PHE A 183 6.20 16.03 2.03
CA PHE A 183 5.28 15.06 1.40
C PHE A 183 5.47 13.63 1.93
N LYS A 184 4.74 13.29 3.01
CA LYS A 184 4.95 12.09 3.84
C LYS A 184 3.74 11.13 3.96
N THR A 185 2.92 10.97 2.92
CA THR A 185 1.82 9.97 2.89
C THR A 185 1.34 9.79 1.45
N PRO A 186 0.60 8.72 1.09
CA PRO A 186 -0.01 8.63 -0.24
C PRO A 186 -0.86 9.87 -0.46
N VAL A 187 -0.55 10.64 -1.51
CA VAL A 187 -1.24 11.89 -1.77
C VAL A 187 -2.68 11.56 -2.17
N TYR A 188 -3.59 11.77 -1.22
CA TYR A 188 -5.03 11.64 -1.46
C TYR A 188 -5.51 12.91 -2.12
N LEU A 189 -5.71 12.85 -3.43
CA LEU A 189 -6.16 14.00 -4.21
C LEU A 189 -7.67 14.15 -4.10
N LEU A 190 -8.13 15.35 -3.71
CA LEU A 190 -9.53 15.71 -3.91
C LEU A 190 -9.83 15.87 -5.42
N PRO A 191 -11.09 15.69 -5.86
CA PRO A 191 -11.44 15.80 -7.27
C PRO A 191 -10.99 17.12 -7.91
N CYS A 192 -11.10 18.22 -7.17
CA CYS A 192 -10.63 19.54 -7.60
C CYS A 192 -9.12 19.57 -7.87
N ALA A 193 -8.31 18.91 -7.04
CA ALA A 193 -6.86 18.85 -7.21
C ALA A 193 -6.45 17.91 -8.35
N ARG A 194 -7.18 16.80 -8.53
CA ARG A 194 -6.89 15.75 -9.52
C ARG A 194 -6.77 16.30 -10.93
N ASP A 195 -7.75 17.08 -11.39
CA ASP A 195 -7.79 17.53 -12.78
C ASP A 195 -6.65 18.51 -13.10
N LYS A 196 -6.25 19.34 -12.13
CA LYS A 196 -5.10 20.24 -12.28
C LYS A 196 -3.77 19.49 -12.36
N ILE A 197 -3.61 18.45 -11.55
CA ILE A 197 -2.39 17.61 -11.58
C ILE A 197 -2.33 16.81 -12.89
N LEU A 198 -3.44 16.23 -13.32
CA LEU A 198 -3.50 15.53 -14.61
C LEU A 198 -3.17 16.45 -15.78
N LYS A 199 -3.70 17.68 -15.76
CA LYS A 199 -3.34 18.68 -16.76
C LYS A 199 -1.85 19.00 -16.74
N TRP A 200 -1.27 19.22 -15.57
CA TRP A 200 0.16 19.48 -15.45
C TRP A 200 1.01 18.33 -16.00
N ILE A 201 0.67 17.08 -15.67
CA ILE A 201 1.35 15.88 -16.20
C ILE A 201 1.22 15.83 -17.73
N SER A 202 0.04 16.14 -18.26
CA SER A 202 -0.21 16.18 -19.70
C SER A 202 0.65 17.24 -20.39
N ASP A 203 0.74 18.44 -19.82
CA ASP A 203 1.51 19.56 -20.34
C ASP A 203 3.02 19.27 -20.32
N ASN A 204 3.50 18.46 -19.36
CA ASN A 204 4.91 18.10 -19.20
C ASN A 204 5.24 16.67 -19.67
N LYS A 205 4.33 16.01 -20.41
CA LYS A 205 4.43 14.56 -20.68
C LYS A 205 5.67 14.16 -21.46
N ASN A 206 6.14 14.99 -22.39
CA ASN A 206 7.29 14.65 -23.24
C ASN A 206 8.58 14.60 -22.41
N GLU A 207 8.84 15.63 -21.61
CA GLU A 207 9.97 15.67 -20.67
C GLU A 207 9.89 14.51 -19.67
N LEU A 208 8.67 14.19 -19.20
CA LEU A 208 8.46 13.09 -18.29
C LEU A 208 8.81 11.73 -18.93
N VAL A 209 8.53 11.53 -20.22
CA VAL A 209 8.94 10.31 -20.94
C VAL A 209 10.45 10.17 -20.95
N TYR A 210 11.20 11.24 -21.25
CA TYR A 210 12.65 11.22 -21.25
C TYR A 210 13.21 10.92 -19.85
N PHE A 211 12.70 11.59 -18.83
CA PHE A 211 13.09 11.34 -17.44
C PHE A 211 12.85 9.88 -17.02
N LEU A 212 11.67 9.33 -17.30
CA LEU A 212 11.35 7.93 -16.96
C LEU A 212 12.17 6.93 -17.80
N PHE A 213 12.51 7.28 -19.04
CA PHE A 213 13.39 6.47 -19.87
C PHE A 213 14.79 6.36 -19.24
N ASP A 214 15.37 7.49 -18.84
CA ASP A 214 16.68 7.53 -18.21
C ASP A 214 16.71 6.82 -16.86
N LEU A 215 15.62 6.90 -16.11
CA LEU A 215 15.48 6.27 -14.79
C LEU A 215 15.33 4.74 -14.89
N PHE A 216 14.50 4.24 -15.81
CA PHE A 216 14.17 2.81 -15.88
C PHE A 216 14.98 2.03 -16.91
N LYS A 217 15.56 2.70 -17.93
CA LYS A 217 16.38 2.14 -19.03
C LYS A 217 15.84 0.87 -19.70
N SER A 218 14.53 0.61 -19.62
CA SER A 218 13.94 -0.71 -19.93
C SER A 218 12.75 -0.66 -20.88
N LYS A 219 12.26 0.53 -21.26
CA LYS A 219 11.11 0.72 -22.16
C LYS A 219 11.42 1.77 -23.20
N SER A 220 10.85 1.66 -24.41
CA SER A 220 10.98 2.72 -25.42
C SER A 220 10.18 3.96 -25.03
N HIS A 221 10.62 5.13 -25.52
CA HIS A 221 9.93 6.41 -25.33
C HIS A 221 8.44 6.34 -25.76
N SER A 222 8.15 5.69 -26.89
CA SER A 222 6.78 5.52 -27.39
C SER A 222 5.89 4.64 -26.51
N SER A 223 6.47 3.60 -25.88
CA SER A 223 5.76 2.77 -24.91
C SER A 223 5.49 3.51 -23.61
N LEU A 224 6.43 4.33 -23.14
CA LEU A 224 6.25 5.17 -21.95
C LEU A 224 5.19 6.25 -22.18
N LEU A 225 5.19 6.91 -23.34
CA LEU A 225 4.17 7.90 -23.70
C LEU A 225 2.76 7.30 -23.63
N LYS A 226 2.55 6.11 -24.22
CA LYS A 226 1.27 5.39 -24.13
C LYS A 226 0.90 5.03 -22.69
N VAL A 227 1.87 4.70 -21.84
CA VAL A 227 1.63 4.42 -20.42
C VAL A 227 1.17 5.69 -19.68
N ILE A 228 1.77 6.84 -19.98
CA ILE A 228 1.35 8.12 -19.39
C ILE A 228 -0.09 8.45 -19.85
N GLU A 229 -0.36 8.37 -21.15
CA GLU A 229 -1.67 8.73 -21.72
C GLU A 229 -2.81 7.80 -21.28
N VAL A 230 -2.54 6.51 -21.06
CA VAL A 230 -3.58 5.52 -20.75
C VAL A 230 -3.62 5.15 -19.26
N ARG A 231 -2.47 4.94 -18.61
CA ARG A 231 -2.42 4.39 -17.24
C ARG A 231 -2.27 5.46 -16.17
N ILE A 232 -1.51 6.53 -16.40
CA ILE A 232 -1.35 7.60 -15.39
C ILE A 232 -2.65 8.41 -15.22
N MET A 233 -3.51 8.40 -16.23
CA MET A 233 -4.87 8.94 -16.15
C MET A 233 -5.79 8.16 -15.19
N HIS A 234 -5.41 6.95 -14.77
CA HIS A 234 -6.08 6.20 -13.71
C HIS A 234 -5.61 6.65 -12.31
N SER A 235 -6.58 6.80 -11.40
CA SER A 235 -6.37 7.29 -10.02
C SER A 235 -5.38 6.49 -9.19
N SER A 236 -5.16 5.21 -9.49
CA SER A 236 -4.19 4.37 -8.76
C SER A 236 -2.73 4.69 -9.10
N TYR A 237 -2.46 5.25 -10.27
CA TYR A 237 -1.10 5.55 -10.73
C TYR A 237 -0.69 7.00 -10.47
N ILE A 238 -1.67 7.91 -10.34
CA ILE A 238 -1.39 9.34 -10.16
C ILE A 238 -0.64 9.62 -8.85
N SER A 239 -0.95 8.93 -7.75
CA SER A 239 -0.27 9.15 -6.46
C SER A 239 1.19 8.68 -6.49
N ALA A 240 1.48 7.57 -7.19
CA ALA A 240 2.84 7.08 -7.36
C ALA A 240 3.67 8.04 -8.23
N VAL A 241 3.08 8.54 -9.31
CA VAL A 241 3.69 9.53 -10.21
C VAL A 241 3.93 10.84 -9.47
N PHE A 242 2.93 11.34 -8.73
CA PHE A 242 3.03 12.53 -7.91
C PHE A 242 4.24 12.46 -6.96
N ARG A 243 4.40 11.32 -6.27
CA ARG A 243 5.54 11.11 -5.36
C ARG A 243 6.87 11.21 -6.11
N ILE A 244 7.02 10.50 -7.22
CA ILE A 244 8.24 10.55 -8.05
C ILE A 244 8.54 11.98 -8.48
N LEU A 245 7.55 12.69 -9.02
CA LEU A 245 7.70 14.07 -9.49
C LEU A 245 8.13 15.03 -8.36
N SER A 246 7.59 14.81 -7.16
CA SER A 246 7.87 15.64 -6.00
C SER A 246 9.27 15.38 -5.43
N GLU A 247 9.67 14.10 -5.34
CA GLU A 247 10.97 13.66 -4.82
C GLU A 247 12.13 14.28 -5.61
N VAL A 248 12.01 14.35 -6.93
CA VAL A 248 13.05 14.92 -7.80
C VAL A 248 12.79 16.39 -8.18
N ASN A 249 11.73 17.01 -7.65
CA ASN A 249 11.23 18.33 -8.05
C ASN A 249 11.21 18.53 -9.58
N PHE A 250 10.65 17.55 -10.29
CA PHE A 250 10.68 17.51 -11.75
C PHE A 250 9.99 18.73 -12.35
N CYS A 251 10.66 19.48 -13.23
CA CYS A 251 10.10 20.68 -13.89
C CYS A 251 9.42 21.67 -12.92
N ASN A 252 10.00 21.93 -11.74
CA ASN A 252 9.43 22.81 -10.70
C ASN A 252 8.07 22.34 -10.18
N PHE A 253 7.82 21.03 -10.17
CA PHE A 253 6.58 20.45 -9.66
C PHE A 253 6.27 20.91 -8.23
N ASN A 254 7.28 21.02 -7.36
CA ASN A 254 7.06 21.42 -5.97
C ASN A 254 6.56 22.87 -5.85
N SER A 255 7.05 23.77 -6.70
CA SER A 255 6.52 25.15 -6.76
C SER A 255 5.07 25.16 -7.25
N PHE A 256 4.76 24.40 -8.31
CA PHE A 256 3.38 24.25 -8.80
C PHE A 256 2.42 23.75 -7.72
N ILE A 257 2.85 22.79 -6.90
CA ILE A 257 2.05 22.29 -5.77
C ILE A 257 1.90 23.36 -4.69
N THR A 258 3.01 23.96 -4.25
CA THR A 258 3.01 24.94 -3.14
C THR A 258 2.18 26.18 -3.47
N ASP A 259 2.17 26.61 -4.72
CA ASP A 259 1.45 27.81 -5.15
C ASP A 259 -0.07 27.60 -5.16
N LEU A 260 -0.52 26.47 -5.72
CA LEU A 260 -1.93 26.25 -6.06
C LEU A 260 -2.69 25.38 -5.07
N PHE A 261 -2.00 24.60 -4.26
CA PHE A 261 -2.61 23.55 -3.43
C PHE A 261 -2.30 23.75 -1.95
N GLU A 262 -3.18 23.19 -1.11
CA GLU A 262 -3.05 23.16 0.34
C GLU A 262 -3.45 21.77 0.85
N ASP A 263 -2.86 21.38 1.98
CA ASP A 263 -3.25 20.17 2.69
C ASP A 263 -4.46 20.43 3.57
N VAL A 264 -5.39 19.49 3.56
CA VAL A 264 -6.62 19.55 4.35
C VAL A 264 -6.80 18.22 5.05
N SER A 265 -6.80 18.25 6.38
CA SER A 265 -6.97 17.05 7.20
C SER A 265 -8.45 16.72 7.38
N TYR A 266 -8.79 15.43 7.26
CA TYR A 266 -10.10 14.91 7.60
C TYR A 266 -9.96 13.83 8.68
N ALA A 267 -10.86 13.86 9.67
CA ALA A 267 -11.04 12.80 10.64
C ALA A 267 -11.87 11.67 10.05
N SER A 268 -11.61 10.42 10.43
CA SER A 268 -12.48 9.32 10.03
C SER A 268 -13.81 9.36 10.79
N VAL A 269 -14.93 9.13 10.12
CA VAL A 269 -16.27 9.07 10.73
C VAL A 269 -16.55 7.63 11.15
N GLY A 270 -16.84 7.43 12.44
CA GLY A 270 -17.21 6.11 13.00
C GLY A 270 -16.05 5.30 13.58
N LEU A 271 -14.88 5.92 13.78
CA LEU A 271 -13.76 5.36 14.53
C LEU A 271 -13.50 6.25 15.77
N ASP A 272 -13.04 5.68 16.88
CA ASP A 272 -12.75 6.41 18.12
C ASP A 272 -11.77 7.58 17.91
N ASP A 273 -11.77 8.55 18.82
CA ASP A 273 -11.09 9.87 18.74
C ASP A 273 -9.56 9.84 18.46
N TYR A 274 -8.93 8.67 18.37
CA TYR A 274 -7.55 8.44 17.92
C TYR A 274 -7.42 8.15 16.41
N SER A 275 -8.48 8.41 15.63
CA SER A 275 -8.62 7.92 14.26
C SER A 275 -7.91 8.80 13.23
N VAL A 276 -6.72 8.34 12.82
CA VAL A 276 -5.95 8.67 11.59
C VAL A 276 -6.45 9.94 10.87
N ASN A 277 -5.78 11.07 11.13
CA ASN A 277 -5.91 12.24 10.26
C ASN A 277 -5.43 11.85 8.86
N VAL A 278 -6.36 11.86 7.91
CA VAL A 278 -6.02 11.65 6.50
C VAL A 278 -5.87 13.02 5.86
N ASP A 279 -4.66 13.34 5.43
CA ASP A 279 -4.38 14.58 4.73
C ASP A 279 -4.72 14.41 3.25
N PHE A 280 -5.53 15.34 2.74
CA PHE A 280 -5.89 15.42 1.33
C PHE A 280 -5.34 16.69 0.73
N LEU A 281 -4.85 16.59 -0.50
CA LEU A 281 -4.44 17.76 -1.26
C LEU A 281 -5.66 18.40 -1.93
N ARG A 282 -5.87 19.69 -1.65
CA ARG A 282 -6.95 20.54 -2.16
C ARG A 282 -6.39 21.69 -2.98
N LEU A 283 -7.15 22.20 -3.94
CA LEU A 283 -6.85 23.52 -4.55
C LEU A 283 -7.27 24.65 -3.60
N LYS A 284 -6.36 25.58 -3.30
CA LYS A 284 -6.63 26.75 -2.42
C LYS A 284 -7.85 27.55 -2.84
N ALA A 285 -8.02 27.75 -4.15
CA ALA A 285 -9.09 28.59 -4.72
C ALA A 285 -10.41 27.83 -4.95
N ALA A 286 -10.49 26.54 -4.67
CA ALA A 286 -11.66 25.73 -4.99
C ALA A 286 -12.47 25.39 -3.73
N ASP A 287 -13.76 25.71 -3.76
CA ASP A 287 -14.72 25.11 -2.84
C ASP A 287 -15.02 23.68 -3.32
N CYS A 288 -14.18 22.74 -2.89
CA CYS A 288 -14.33 21.34 -3.25
C CYS A 288 -15.57 20.80 -2.53
N LYS A 289 -16.74 20.97 -3.15
CA LYS A 289 -18.00 20.44 -2.64
C LYS A 289 -17.82 18.95 -2.35
N PHE A 290 -18.32 18.51 -1.19
CA PHE A 290 -18.39 17.09 -0.84
C PHE A 290 -18.80 16.29 -2.08
N CYS A 291 -18.08 15.20 -2.35
CA CYS A 291 -18.35 14.30 -3.45
C CYS A 291 -19.68 13.55 -3.20
N ARG A 292 -20.80 14.28 -3.19
CA ARG A 292 -22.14 13.78 -2.93
C ARG A 292 -22.76 13.14 -4.17
N PHE A 293 -22.23 13.42 -5.35
CA PHE A 293 -22.76 12.92 -6.60
C PHE A 293 -21.65 12.70 -7.61
N ASN A 294 -21.03 11.52 -7.56
CA ASN A 294 -20.56 10.88 -8.78
C ASN A 294 -20.85 9.39 -8.62
N GLY A 295 -22.03 8.98 -9.11
CA GLY A 295 -22.52 7.60 -9.07
C GLY A 295 -21.70 6.60 -9.90
N LYS A 296 -20.43 6.90 -10.18
CA LYS A 296 -19.46 6.01 -10.82
C LYS A 296 -18.09 6.25 -10.17
N ASN A 297 -17.65 5.25 -9.40
CA ASN A 297 -16.30 5.06 -8.83
C ASN A 297 -15.92 5.92 -7.60
N PHE A 298 -15.66 5.21 -6.48
CA PHE A 298 -14.94 5.57 -5.25
C PHE A 298 -14.75 7.07 -4.93
N CYS A 299 -15.53 7.56 -3.96
CA CYS A 299 -15.36 8.87 -3.33
C CYS A 299 -14.21 8.82 -2.30
N SER A 300 -13.17 9.63 -2.48
CA SER A 300 -12.04 9.76 -1.53
C SER A 300 -12.48 10.27 -0.15
N LEU A 301 -13.66 10.91 -0.07
CA LEU A 301 -14.26 11.48 1.14
C LEU A 301 -15.30 10.55 1.82
N PHE A 302 -15.36 9.27 1.44
CA PHE A 302 -16.25 8.32 2.10
C PHE A 302 -15.78 8.04 3.54
N ASN A 303 -16.67 8.19 4.53
CA ASN A 303 -16.38 8.06 5.96
C ASN A 303 -15.30 8.98 6.51
N VAL A 304 -15.20 10.23 6.02
CA VAL A 304 -14.33 11.24 6.63
C VAL A 304 -15.08 12.57 6.87
N LYS A 305 -14.74 13.28 7.94
CA LYS A 305 -15.30 14.57 8.36
C LYS A 305 -14.18 15.60 8.40
N LEU A 306 -14.42 16.73 7.75
CA LEU A 306 -13.46 17.83 7.71
C LEU A 306 -13.13 18.30 9.13
N LEU A 307 -11.85 18.32 9.47
CA LEU A 307 -11.35 18.99 10.66
C LEU A 307 -11.16 20.47 10.27
N ARG A 308 -11.88 21.37 10.95
CA ARG A 308 -11.70 22.81 10.77
C ARG A 308 -10.61 23.32 11.69
#